data_AF-A0A433WRI6-F1
#
_entry.id   AF-A0A433WRI6-F1
#
_cell.length_a   1.000
_cell.length_b   1.000
_cell.length_c   1.000
_cell.angle_alpha   90.00
_cell.angle_beta   90.00
_cell.angle_gamma   90.00
#
_symmetry.space_group_name_H-M   'P 1'
#
loop_
_entity.id
_entity.type
_entity.pdbx_description
1 polymer ?
#
loop_
_entity_poly.entity_id
_entity_poly.type
_entity_poly.pdbx_seq_one_letter_code
_entity_poly.pdbx_strand_id
1 'polypeptide(L)'
;MSVIEPGSEAHKHYFCQQFIDTHQVFDPETLPWPELTDEELARLRAVPFWQEVYHTERRAGAIVDAFTPQIIDPEVKEAVRLQ
;
A
#
# COMPACT_ATOMS: atom_id res chain seq x y z
N MET A 1 -20.77 15.61 14.24
CA MET A 1 -19.61 15.31 13.37
C MET A 1 -19.22 16.61 12.70
N SER A 2 -18.00 17.11 12.89
CA SER A 2 -17.54 18.28 12.12
C SER A 2 -17.42 17.87 10.66
N VAL A 3 -18.03 18.63 9.77
CA VAL A 3 -17.88 18.41 8.33
C VAL A 3 -16.46 18.83 7.96
N ILE A 4 -15.66 17.88 7.47
CA ILE A 4 -14.34 18.16 6.91
C ILE A 4 -14.55 18.62 5.47
N GLU A 5 -14.06 19.81 5.13
CA GLU A 5 -14.15 20.36 3.77
C GLU A 5 -13.11 19.68 2.86
N PRO A 6 -13.50 19.05 1.74
CA PRO A 6 -12.56 18.45 0.81
C PRO A 6 -11.51 19.44 0.31
N GLY A 7 -10.25 19.05 0.38
CA GLY A 7 -9.11 19.89 -0.03
C GLY A 7 -8.65 20.91 1.01
N SER A 8 -9.33 21.03 2.15
CA SER A 8 -8.85 21.84 3.28
C SER A 8 -7.65 21.21 3.98
N GLU A 9 -6.92 21.99 4.78
CA GLU A 9 -5.85 21.47 5.65
C GLU A 9 -6.36 20.41 6.62
N ALA A 10 -7.59 20.58 7.14
CA ALA A 10 -8.22 19.58 8.00
C ALA A 10 -8.46 18.25 7.28
N HIS A 11 -8.78 18.30 5.97
CA HIS A 11 -8.90 17.11 5.14
C HIS A 11 -7.56 16.42 4.92
N LYS A 12 -6.53 17.18 4.54
CA LYS A 12 -5.16 16.66 4.36
C LYS A 12 -4.67 15.97 5.64
N HIS A 13 -4.82 16.63 6.79
CA HIS A 13 -4.39 16.12 8.08
C HIS A 13 -5.11 14.81 8.43
N TYR A 14 -6.44 14.82 8.37
CA TYR A 14 -7.22 13.64 8.69
C TYR A 14 -6.88 12.46 7.75
N PHE A 15 -6.72 12.72 6.46
CA PHE A 15 -6.36 11.70 5.47
C PHE A 15 -4.99 11.08 5.77
N CYS A 16 -3.96 11.91 5.98
CA CYS A 16 -2.60 11.41 6.23
C CYS A 16 -2.50 10.70 7.58
N GLN A 17 -3.07 11.28 8.64
CA GLN A 17 -3.05 10.67 9.97
C GLN A 17 -3.78 9.32 9.98
N GLN A 18 -4.95 9.23 9.35
CA GLN A 18 -5.67 7.96 9.27
C GLN A 18 -4.85 6.90 8.54
N PHE A 19 -4.18 7.26 7.45
CA PHE A 19 -3.30 6.34 6.72
C PHE A 19 -2.15 5.83 7.60
N ILE A 20 -1.45 6.74 8.29
CA ILE A 20 -0.33 6.42 9.18
C ILE A 20 -0.78 5.53 10.35
N ASP A 21 -1.88 5.89 11.02
CA ASP A 21 -2.36 5.19 12.23
C ASP A 21 -2.85 3.77 11.94
N THR A 22 -3.29 3.51 10.71
CA THR A 22 -3.89 2.23 10.32
C THR A 22 -3.01 1.39 9.41
N HIS A 23 -1.83 1.90 9.03
CA HIS A 23 -0.87 1.16 8.25
C HIS A 23 -0.45 -0.14 8.96
N GLN A 24 -0.48 -1.24 8.23
CA GLN A 24 -0.01 -2.54 8.69
C GLN A 24 1.12 -3.00 7.79
N VAL A 25 2.24 -3.37 8.40
CA VAL A 25 3.35 -3.99 7.67
C VAL A 25 2.87 -5.30 7.09
N PHE A 26 3.02 -5.48 5.78
CA PHE A 26 2.69 -6.73 5.11
C PHE A 26 3.61 -7.84 5.62
N ASP A 27 3.04 -8.79 6.36
CA ASP A 27 3.72 -9.99 6.83
C ASP A 27 2.95 -11.23 6.32
N PRO A 28 3.42 -11.89 5.25
CA PRO A 28 2.72 -13.01 4.65
C PRO A 28 2.60 -14.21 5.61
N GLU A 29 3.47 -14.37 6.60
CA GLU A 29 3.40 -15.53 7.51
C GLU A 29 2.20 -15.45 8.47
N THR A 30 1.70 -14.23 8.72
CA THR A 30 0.58 -13.99 9.65
C THR A 30 -0.80 -14.04 8.98
N LEU A 31 -0.84 -14.11 7.65
CA LEU A 31 -2.10 -14.08 6.91
C LEU A 31 -2.88 -15.40 7.10
N PRO A 32 -4.22 -15.33 7.18
CA PRO A 32 -5.07 -16.51 7.29
C PRO A 32 -5.19 -17.19 5.92
N TRP A 33 -4.10 -17.84 5.47
CA TRP A 33 -4.08 -18.56 4.21
C TRP A 33 -5.13 -19.68 4.19
N PRO A 34 -5.80 -19.90 3.05
CA PRO A 34 -6.66 -21.06 2.90
C PRO A 34 -5.83 -22.34 2.85
N GLU A 35 -6.38 -23.43 3.37
CA GLU A 35 -5.85 -24.77 3.11
C GLU A 35 -6.09 -25.10 1.63
N LEU A 36 -5.02 -25.48 0.92
CA LEU A 36 -5.07 -25.81 -0.50
C LEU A 36 -4.57 -27.24 -0.73
N THR A 37 -5.25 -27.96 -1.60
CA THR A 37 -4.71 -29.20 -2.16
C THR A 37 -3.51 -28.91 -3.06
N ASP A 38 -2.66 -29.92 -3.29
CA ASP A 38 -1.51 -29.80 -4.20
C ASP A 38 -1.92 -29.36 -5.62
N GLU A 39 -3.09 -29.81 -6.09
CA GLU A 39 -3.62 -29.47 -7.41
C GLU A 39 -4.07 -28.01 -7.49
N GLU A 40 -4.73 -27.50 -6.47
CA GLU A 40 -5.12 -26.09 -6.36
C GLU A 40 -3.89 -25.17 -6.26
N LEU A 41 -2.91 -25.56 -5.45
CA LEU A 41 -1.67 -24.83 -5.29
C LEU A 41 -0.87 -24.79 -6.60
N ALA A 42 -0.82 -25.91 -7.34
CA ALA A 42 -0.19 -25.97 -8.66
C ALA A 42 -0.89 -25.04 -9.67
N ARG A 43 -2.23 -25.06 -9.70
CA ARG A 43 -3.03 -24.14 -10.52
C ARG A 43 -2.74 -22.68 -10.17
N LEU A 44 -2.78 -22.33 -8.89
CA LEU A 44 -2.53 -20.97 -8.41
C LEU A 44 -1.14 -20.48 -8.85
N ARG A 45 -0.11 -21.30 -8.69
CA ARG A 45 1.27 -20.94 -9.09
C ARG A 45 1.47 -20.82 -10.60
N ALA A 46 0.71 -21.58 -11.39
CA ALA A 46 0.84 -21.60 -12.85
C ALA A 46 0.21 -20.38 -13.55
N VAL A 47 -0.50 -19.52 -12.81
CA VAL A 47 -1.15 -18.34 -13.37
C VAL A 47 -0.10 -17.39 -13.97
N PRO A 48 -0.15 -17.08 -15.27
CA PRO A 48 0.95 -16.41 -15.96
C PRO A 48 1.09 -14.92 -15.64
N PHE A 49 0.10 -14.30 -14.98
CA PHE A 49 0.14 -12.87 -14.66
C PHE A 49 0.98 -12.55 -13.41
N TRP A 50 1.48 -13.53 -12.64
CA TRP A 50 2.25 -13.24 -11.42
C TRP A 50 3.51 -12.40 -11.67
N GLN A 51 4.15 -12.59 -12.82
CA GLN A 51 5.30 -11.78 -13.22
C GLN A 51 4.88 -10.32 -13.46
N GLU A 52 3.72 -10.10 -14.08
CA GLU A 52 3.17 -8.76 -14.33
C GLU A 52 2.82 -8.05 -13.00
N VAL A 53 2.19 -8.75 -12.07
CA VAL A 53 1.91 -8.22 -10.72
C VAL A 53 3.20 -7.85 -10.01
N TYR A 54 4.18 -8.75 -9.98
CA TYR A 54 5.48 -8.48 -9.37
C TYR A 54 6.18 -7.26 -9.97
N HIS A 55 6.20 -7.14 -11.31
CA HIS A 55 6.80 -6.00 -11.98
C HIS A 55 6.06 -4.70 -11.72
N THR A 56 4.73 -4.74 -11.67
CA THR A 56 3.88 -3.58 -11.40
C THR A 56 4.13 -3.06 -9.98
N GLU A 57 4.11 -3.95 -8.97
CA GLU A 57 4.39 -3.58 -7.59
C GLU A 57 5.81 -3.02 -7.41
N ARG A 58 6.83 -3.66 -8.01
CA ARG A 58 8.21 -3.14 -7.95
C ARG A 58 8.36 -1.79 -8.60
N ARG A 59 7.67 -1.56 -9.71
CA ARG A 59 7.68 -0.26 -10.39
C ARG A 59 6.97 0.79 -9.54
N ALA A 60 5.84 0.47 -8.92
CA ALA A 60 5.13 1.37 -8.02
C ALA A 60 6.02 1.78 -6.85
N GLY A 61 6.64 0.83 -6.16
CA GLY A 61 7.59 1.12 -5.08
C GLY A 61 8.76 2.01 -5.53
N ALA A 62 9.37 1.73 -6.68
CA ALA A 62 10.44 2.56 -7.21
C ALA A 62 10.00 4.00 -7.54
N ILE A 63 8.76 4.20 -7.98
CA ILE A 63 8.19 5.53 -8.23
C ILE A 63 7.98 6.26 -6.90
N VAL A 64 7.39 5.60 -5.90
CA VAL A 64 7.18 6.14 -4.56
C VAL A 64 8.51 6.55 -3.93
N ASP A 65 9.50 5.66 -3.97
CA ASP A 65 10.86 5.93 -3.45
C ASP A 65 11.52 7.14 -4.13
N ALA A 66 11.39 7.25 -5.45
CA ALA A 66 11.98 8.37 -6.21
C ALA A 66 11.24 9.70 -5.99
N PHE A 67 9.93 9.66 -5.72
CA PHE A 67 9.10 10.86 -5.56
C PHE A 67 9.08 11.39 -4.12
N THR A 68 9.12 10.50 -3.12
CA THR A 68 9.07 10.85 -1.68
C THR A 68 10.04 11.97 -1.27
N PRO A 69 11.31 12.01 -1.76
CA PRO A 69 12.24 13.09 -1.42
C PRO A 69 11.80 14.48 -1.92
N GLN A 70 10.96 14.55 -2.95
CA GLN A 70 10.49 15.79 -3.57
C GLN A 70 9.28 16.41 -2.84
N ILE A 71 8.66 15.66 -1.91
CA ILE A 71 7.51 16.14 -1.13
C ILE A 71 7.99 17.09 -0.03
N ILE A 72 7.45 18.31 -0.02
CA ILE A 72 7.80 19.37 0.93
C ILE A 72 7.01 19.24 2.24
N ASP A 73 5.72 18.94 2.13
CA ASP A 73 4.85 18.81 3.29
C ASP A 73 5.25 17.57 4.11
N PRO A 74 5.66 17.72 5.38
CA PRO A 74 6.23 16.62 6.17
C PRO A 74 5.21 15.53 6.49
N GLU A 75 3.94 15.88 6.63
CA GLU A 75 2.87 14.94 6.95
C GLU A 75 2.52 14.08 5.74
N VAL A 76 2.38 14.72 4.58
CA VAL A 76 2.17 14.01 3.30
C VAL A 76 3.38 13.12 2.99
N LYS A 77 4.60 13.61 3.26
CA LYS A 77 5.82 12.84 3.02
C LYS A 77 5.87 11.57 3.88
N GLU A 78 5.51 11.66 5.15
CA GLU A 78 5.49 10.49 6.03
C GLU A 78 4.42 9.48 5.59
N ALA A 79 3.23 9.94 5.22
CA ALA A 79 2.19 9.06 4.71
C ALA A 79 2.63 8.34 3.42
N VAL A 80 3.26 9.06 2.47
CA VAL A 80 3.74 8.45 1.21
C VAL A 80 4.87 7.45 1.44
N ARG A 81 5.73 7.67 2.44
CA ARG A 81 6.84 6.76 2.80
C ARG A 81 6.36 5.38 3.30
N LEU A 82 5.09 5.27 3.70
CA LEU A 82 4.50 4.03 4.19
C LEU A 82 3.86 3.17 3.07
N GLN A 83 3.87 3.63 1.81
CA GLN A 83 3.57 2.78 0.65
C GLN A 83 4.80 2.03 0.18
#